data_AF-A0A2E1JMX3-F1
#
_entry.id   AF-A0A2E1JMX3-F1
#
_cell.length_a   1.000
_cell.length_b   1.000
_cell.length_c   1.000
_cell.angle_alpha   90.00
_cell.angle_beta   90.00
_cell.angle_gamma   90.00
#
_symmetry.space_group_name_H-M   'P 1'
#
loop_
_entity.id
_entity.type
_entity.pdbx_description
1 polymer ?
#
loop_
_entity_poly.entity_id
_entity_poly.type
_entity_poly.pdbx_seq_one_letter_code
_entity_poly.pdbx_strand_id
1 'polypeptide(L)'
;MVQLTLPKNSIPVKGKSYSNVDLIDEQSQQNHDIRIVNVYRWSGEEDTPPQIDRFEIDVAKAGTMVLDILNKIKAEVDPSLTFRKSCREGVCGSCAMNIDGVNTLACQKHIEECSDEINIYPLPHMRVLKDLVVDLKKAFEQFKSIKPWLNKKSPNNERENIQSVEDRDKLDGKWECVMCFSCSTSCPSYWWNEDEYLGPAVL
;
A
#
# COMPACT_ATOMS: atom_id res chain seq x y z
N MET A 1 -12.87 -2.54 -19.47
CA MET A 1 -12.64 -3.36 -18.26
C MET A 1 -11.42 -4.22 -18.57
N VAL A 2 -10.27 -3.95 -17.93
CA VAL A 2 -9.02 -4.68 -18.23
C VAL A 2 -9.13 -6.06 -17.59
N GLN A 3 -9.02 -7.11 -18.42
CA GLN A 3 -9.05 -8.49 -17.99
C GLN A 3 -7.63 -8.86 -17.53
N LEU A 4 -7.42 -8.91 -16.22
CA LEU A 4 -6.13 -9.26 -15.63
C LEU A 4 -5.97 -10.78 -15.63
N THR A 5 -4.85 -11.28 -16.14
CA THR A 5 -4.46 -12.70 -16.05
C THR A 5 -3.93 -12.96 -14.65
N LEU A 6 -4.84 -13.19 -13.73
CA LEU A 6 -4.49 -13.46 -12.34
C LEU A 6 -4.00 -14.94 -12.20
N PRO A 7 -3.14 -15.28 -11.21
CA PRO A 7 -2.63 -16.64 -10.98
C PRO A 7 -3.71 -17.72 -10.84
N LYS A 8 -3.36 -19.03 -10.84
CA LYS A 8 -4.35 -20.06 -10.45
C LYS A 8 -4.92 -19.73 -9.06
N ASN A 9 -6.24 -19.84 -8.90
CA ASN A 9 -6.99 -19.55 -7.66
C ASN A 9 -7.01 -18.08 -7.20
N SER A 10 -6.72 -17.12 -8.07
CA SER A 10 -6.62 -15.71 -7.71
C SER A 10 -7.94 -14.93 -7.71
N ILE A 11 -9.08 -15.58 -7.99
CA ILE A 11 -10.38 -14.93 -7.90
C ILE A 11 -10.76 -14.91 -6.42
N PRO A 12 -10.86 -13.74 -5.78
CA PRO A 12 -11.22 -13.67 -4.38
C PRO A 12 -12.63 -14.22 -4.16
N VAL A 13 -12.77 -15.14 -3.21
CA VAL A 13 -14.08 -15.64 -2.77
C VAL A 13 -14.66 -14.75 -1.67
N LYS A 14 -15.94 -14.93 -1.35
CA LYS A 14 -16.53 -14.27 -0.18
C LYS A 14 -15.89 -14.82 1.10
N GLY A 15 -15.31 -13.94 1.90
CA GLY A 15 -14.67 -14.27 3.16
C GLY A 15 -15.61 -14.16 4.36
N LYS A 16 -15.01 -13.99 5.53
CA LYS A 16 -15.71 -13.83 6.80
C LYS A 16 -16.36 -12.45 6.87
N SER A 17 -17.43 -12.35 7.64
CA SER A 17 -18.05 -11.07 7.97
C SER A 17 -17.94 -10.84 9.46
N TYR A 18 -17.42 -9.69 9.82
CA TYR A 18 -17.26 -9.23 11.19
C TYR A 18 -18.12 -8.00 11.36
N SER A 19 -18.91 -8.00 12.41
CA SER A 19 -19.62 -6.81 12.85
C SER A 19 -19.03 -6.43 14.20
N ASN A 20 -18.41 -5.26 14.28
CA ASN A 20 -17.97 -4.72 15.57
C ASN A 20 -19.10 -3.95 16.27
N VAL A 21 -20.36 -4.20 15.88
CA VAL A 21 -21.55 -3.50 16.38
C VAL A 21 -21.80 -3.77 17.86
N ASP A 22 -21.28 -4.87 18.41
CA ASP A 22 -21.41 -5.19 19.84
C ASP A 22 -20.51 -4.32 20.75
N LEU A 23 -19.59 -3.52 20.19
CA LEU A 23 -18.81 -2.48 20.90
C LEU A 23 -19.29 -1.04 20.62
N ILE A 24 -20.41 -0.89 19.90
CA ILE A 24 -21.02 0.39 19.54
C ILE A 24 -21.91 0.81 20.71
N ASP A 25 -21.49 1.84 21.45
CA ASP A 25 -22.37 2.49 22.42
C ASP A 25 -23.58 3.12 21.71
N GLU A 26 -24.67 3.35 22.43
CA GLU A 26 -25.91 3.90 21.88
C GLU A 26 -25.72 5.25 21.15
N GLN A 27 -24.66 6.01 21.46
CA GLN A 27 -24.33 7.27 20.77
C GLN A 27 -23.79 7.04 19.36
N SER A 28 -23.02 5.98 19.16
CA SER A 28 -22.39 5.65 17.88
C SER A 28 -23.44 5.13 16.86
N GLN A 29 -24.53 4.51 17.32
CA GLN A 29 -25.69 4.15 16.47
C GLN A 29 -26.46 5.37 15.95
N GLN A 30 -26.45 6.50 16.68
CA GLN A 30 -27.19 7.71 16.28
C GLN A 30 -26.41 8.58 15.27
N ASN A 31 -25.09 8.44 15.20
CA ASN A 31 -24.23 9.31 14.38
C ASN A 31 -23.90 8.81 12.96
N HIS A 32 -24.38 7.65 12.52
CA HIS A 32 -24.19 7.15 11.14
C HIS A 32 -22.71 7.01 10.66
N ASP A 33 -21.74 6.89 11.58
CA ASP A 33 -20.30 6.77 11.24
C ASP A 33 -19.83 5.31 11.10
N ILE A 34 -20.73 4.41 10.72
CA ILE A 34 -20.36 3.03 10.38
C ILE A 34 -19.96 2.99 8.90
N ARG A 35 -18.80 2.41 8.61
CA ARG A 35 -18.35 2.09 7.25
C ARG A 35 -18.17 0.59 7.09
N ILE A 36 -18.42 0.13 5.88
CA ILE A 36 -18.10 -1.24 5.49
C ILE A 36 -16.67 -1.21 4.95
N VAL A 37 -15.81 -2.06 5.47
CA VAL A 37 -14.42 -2.17 5.05
C VAL A 37 -14.21 -3.59 4.53
N ASN A 38 -14.05 -3.70 3.23
CA ASN A 38 -13.77 -4.95 2.52
C ASN A 38 -12.26 -5.09 2.38
N VAL A 39 -11.67 -6.11 2.99
CA VAL A 39 -10.21 -6.30 3.01
C VAL A 39 -9.85 -7.60 2.32
N TYR A 40 -8.91 -7.54 1.37
CA TYR A 40 -8.29 -8.72 0.79
C TYR A 40 -7.53 -9.51 1.86
N ARG A 41 -7.77 -10.82 1.91
CA ARG A 41 -7.14 -11.76 2.84
C ARG A 41 -6.59 -12.96 2.12
N TRP A 42 -5.41 -13.40 2.54
CA TRP A 42 -4.82 -14.65 2.07
C TRP A 42 -3.78 -15.14 3.07
N SER A 43 -3.82 -16.43 3.43
CA SER A 43 -2.96 -17.00 4.47
C SER A 43 -1.50 -17.18 4.04
N GLY A 44 -1.23 -17.21 2.72
CA GLY A 44 0.06 -17.64 2.17
C GLY A 44 0.09 -19.08 1.67
N GLU A 45 -0.99 -19.83 1.88
CA GLU A 45 -1.08 -21.26 1.53
C GLU A 45 -1.57 -21.44 0.10
N GLU A 46 -0.81 -22.19 -0.71
CA GLU A 46 -0.99 -22.34 -2.16
C GLU A 46 -2.38 -22.87 -2.57
N ASP A 47 -2.99 -23.71 -1.74
CA ASP A 47 -4.28 -24.35 -2.01
C ASP A 47 -5.48 -23.59 -1.45
N THR A 48 -5.26 -22.44 -0.81
CA THR A 48 -6.35 -21.59 -0.31
C THR A 48 -6.59 -20.41 -1.26
N PRO A 49 -7.81 -20.23 -1.78
CA PRO A 49 -8.11 -19.04 -2.55
C PRO A 49 -8.05 -17.81 -1.62
N PRO A 50 -7.67 -16.64 -2.13
CA PRO A 50 -7.83 -15.41 -1.39
C PRO A 50 -9.32 -15.14 -1.18
N GLN A 51 -9.63 -14.35 -0.16
CA GLN A 51 -10.99 -14.01 0.18
C GLN A 51 -11.11 -12.51 0.48
N ILE A 52 -12.32 -11.99 0.40
CA ILE A 52 -12.66 -10.64 0.85
C ILE A 52 -13.41 -10.74 2.17
N ASP A 53 -12.75 -10.38 3.25
CA ASP A 53 -13.39 -10.26 4.55
C ASP A 53 -14.08 -8.90 4.66
N ARG A 54 -15.29 -8.90 5.21
CA ARG A 54 -16.10 -7.70 5.40
C ARG A 54 -16.11 -7.30 6.87
N PHE A 55 -15.76 -6.05 7.16
CA PHE A 55 -15.73 -5.50 8.51
C PHE A 55 -16.68 -4.30 8.59
N GLU A 56 -17.66 -4.33 9.49
CA GLU A 56 -18.42 -3.13 9.85
C GLU A 56 -17.69 -2.40 10.97
N ILE A 57 -17.19 -1.20 10.68
CA ILE A 57 -16.32 -0.43 11.57
C ILE A 57 -16.96 0.94 11.83
N ASP A 58 -17.07 1.28 13.11
CA ASP A 58 -17.30 2.64 13.56
C ASP A 58 -16.02 3.47 13.33
N VAL A 59 -16.05 4.33 12.33
CA VAL A 59 -14.88 5.12 11.93
C VAL A 59 -14.61 6.29 12.87
N ALA A 60 -15.62 6.79 13.60
CA ALA A 60 -15.43 7.81 14.62
C ALA A 60 -14.49 7.33 15.75
N LYS A 61 -14.47 6.01 16.01
CA LYS A 61 -13.58 5.36 16.97
C LYS A 61 -12.31 4.77 16.36
N ALA A 62 -12.11 4.89 15.04
CA ALA A 62 -10.93 4.37 14.36
C ALA A 62 -9.83 5.42 14.22
N GLY A 63 -10.18 6.67 13.91
CA GLY A 63 -9.25 7.72 13.53
C GLY A 63 -9.66 8.34 12.19
N THR A 64 -8.75 9.06 11.53
CA THR A 64 -9.07 9.80 10.30
C THR A 64 -8.50 9.16 9.04
N MET A 65 -7.48 8.30 9.17
CA MET A 65 -6.81 7.68 8.03
C MET A 65 -7.20 6.20 7.90
N VAL A 66 -7.15 5.67 6.67
CA VAL A 66 -7.39 4.23 6.42
C VAL A 66 -6.44 3.33 7.21
N LEU A 67 -5.21 3.78 7.47
CA LEU A 67 -4.27 3.06 8.34
C LEU A 67 -4.82 2.87 9.76
N ASP A 68 -5.57 3.84 10.29
CA ASP A 68 -6.12 3.75 11.64
C ASP A 68 -7.26 2.71 11.71
N ILE A 69 -8.09 2.63 10.66
CA ILE A 69 -9.08 1.53 10.48
C ILE A 69 -8.37 0.16 10.50
N LEU A 70 -7.30 -0.01 9.70
CA LEU A 70 -6.56 -1.28 9.64
C LEU A 70 -5.94 -1.64 11.00
N ASN A 71 -5.44 -0.65 11.73
CA ASN A 71 -4.93 -0.86 13.09
C ASN A 71 -6.04 -1.30 14.05
N LYS A 72 -7.22 -0.67 13.99
CA LYS A 72 -8.37 -1.03 14.81
C LYS A 72 -8.86 -2.44 14.53
N ILE A 73 -9.05 -2.80 13.24
CA ILE A 73 -9.43 -4.15 12.84
C ILE A 73 -8.44 -5.17 13.42
N LYS A 74 -7.14 -4.92 13.27
CA LYS A 74 -6.12 -5.84 13.78
C LYS A 74 -6.10 -5.92 15.31
N ALA A 75 -6.27 -4.80 16.01
CA ALA A 75 -6.16 -4.75 17.46
C ALA A 75 -7.38 -5.36 18.17
N GLU A 76 -8.58 -5.15 17.62
CA GLU A 76 -9.84 -5.39 18.33
C GLU A 76 -10.70 -6.48 17.71
N VAL A 77 -10.57 -6.76 16.41
CA VAL A 77 -11.50 -7.64 15.67
C VAL A 77 -10.82 -8.92 15.18
N ASP A 78 -9.74 -8.79 14.40
CA ASP A 78 -8.98 -9.91 13.86
C ASP A 78 -7.47 -9.68 13.91
N PRO A 79 -6.79 -10.16 14.97
CA PRO A 79 -5.34 -10.07 15.11
C PRO A 79 -4.53 -10.74 14.01
N SER A 80 -5.14 -11.63 13.21
CA SER A 80 -4.45 -12.32 12.11
C SER A 80 -4.22 -11.43 10.88
N LEU A 81 -4.95 -10.31 10.75
CA LEU A 81 -4.78 -9.35 9.66
C LEU A 81 -3.35 -8.82 9.59
N THR A 82 -2.73 -8.91 8.42
CA THR A 82 -1.32 -8.56 8.21
C THR A 82 -1.16 -7.48 7.14
N PHE A 83 -0.44 -6.41 7.48
CA PHE A 83 -0.08 -5.31 6.57
C PHE A 83 1.22 -4.64 7.05
N ARG A 84 1.90 -3.90 6.16
CA ARG A 84 3.11 -3.14 6.51
C ARG A 84 2.75 -1.71 6.91
N LYS A 85 3.39 -1.20 7.96
CA LYS A 85 3.31 0.20 8.40
C LYS A 85 4.58 0.60 9.18
N SER A 86 4.84 1.90 9.28
CA SER A 86 5.89 2.43 10.17
C SER A 86 5.61 3.88 10.58
N CYS A 87 5.98 4.88 9.77
CA CYS A 87 6.04 6.30 10.17
C CYS A 87 4.71 6.91 10.66
N ARG A 88 3.62 6.75 9.88
CA ARG A 88 2.29 7.39 10.00
C ARG A 88 2.14 8.76 9.34
N GLU A 89 3.20 9.36 8.82
CA GLU A 89 3.14 10.67 8.12
C GLU A 89 3.58 10.62 6.65
N GLY A 90 3.47 9.45 5.99
CA GLY A 90 3.67 9.34 4.54
C GLY A 90 5.13 9.29 4.05
N VAL A 91 6.13 9.25 4.94
CA VAL A 91 7.55 9.39 4.55
C VAL A 91 8.29 8.07 4.32
N CYS A 92 7.84 6.95 4.90
CA CYS A 92 8.55 5.67 4.80
C CYS A 92 8.12 4.77 3.61
N GLY A 93 7.04 5.14 2.91
CA GLY A 93 6.46 4.36 1.81
C GLY A 93 5.86 2.97 2.16
N SER A 94 6.01 2.49 3.40
CA SER A 94 5.74 1.08 3.75
C SER A 94 4.27 0.64 3.68
N CYS A 95 3.33 1.57 3.86
CA CYS A 95 1.88 1.28 3.88
C CYS A 95 1.20 1.50 2.53
N ALA A 96 1.95 1.33 1.45
CA ALA A 96 1.42 1.40 0.09
C ALA A 96 0.50 0.20 -0.18
N MET A 97 -0.71 0.48 -0.67
CA MET A 97 -1.72 -0.50 -1.01
C MET A 97 -2.75 0.12 -1.97
N ASN A 98 -3.67 -0.68 -2.49
CA ASN A 98 -4.76 -0.20 -3.32
C ASN A 98 -6.01 0.02 -2.44
N ILE A 99 -6.51 1.25 -2.42
CA ILE A 99 -7.70 1.65 -1.66
C ILE A 99 -8.69 2.26 -2.64
N ASP A 100 -9.89 1.69 -2.72
CA ASP A 100 -10.95 2.08 -3.65
C ASP A 100 -10.47 2.17 -5.11
N GLY A 101 -9.65 1.19 -5.51
CA GLY A 101 -9.12 1.10 -6.88
C GLY A 101 -7.87 1.95 -7.14
N VAL A 102 -7.43 2.78 -6.19
CA VAL A 102 -6.28 3.69 -6.34
C VAL A 102 -5.12 3.28 -5.43
N ASN A 103 -3.91 3.19 -6.00
CA ASN A 103 -2.71 2.96 -5.20
C ASN A 103 -2.35 4.23 -4.41
N THR A 104 -2.26 4.11 -3.09
CA THR A 104 -1.93 5.22 -2.20
C THR A 104 -1.27 4.72 -0.91
N LEU A 105 -0.86 5.64 -0.03
CA LEU A 105 -0.39 5.30 1.30
C LEU A 105 -1.57 5.31 2.27
N ALA A 106 -1.81 4.20 2.97
CA ALA A 106 -2.93 4.10 3.91
C ALA A 106 -2.90 5.16 5.03
N CYS A 107 -1.71 5.65 5.41
CA CYS A 107 -1.56 6.73 6.40
C CYS A 107 -1.79 8.14 5.85
N GLN A 108 -2.04 8.29 4.56
CA GLN A 108 -2.34 9.56 3.90
C GLN A 108 -3.71 9.55 3.22
N LYS A 109 -4.38 8.40 3.16
CA LYS A 109 -5.73 8.30 2.62
C LYS A 109 -6.74 8.60 3.72
N HIS A 110 -7.37 9.77 3.63
CA HIS A 110 -8.42 10.17 4.56
C HIS A 110 -9.69 9.33 4.32
N ILE A 111 -10.35 8.93 5.40
CA ILE A 111 -11.55 8.09 5.35
C ILE A 111 -12.70 8.81 4.61
N GLU A 112 -12.81 10.12 4.77
CA GLU A 112 -13.83 10.95 4.12
C GLU A 112 -13.70 11.00 2.58
N GLU A 113 -12.51 10.69 2.05
CA GLU A 113 -12.29 10.58 0.60
C GLU A 113 -12.55 9.18 0.05
N CYS A 114 -12.95 8.24 0.92
CA CYS A 114 -13.28 6.88 0.54
C CYS A 114 -14.80 6.74 0.32
N SER A 115 -15.18 5.69 -0.38
CA SER A 115 -16.58 5.30 -0.53
C SER A 115 -17.16 4.76 0.79
N ASP A 116 -18.49 4.61 0.86
CA ASP A 116 -19.17 4.03 2.04
C ASP A 116 -18.75 2.57 2.28
N GLU A 117 -18.40 1.86 1.20
CA GLU A 117 -17.80 0.52 1.21
C GLU A 117 -16.33 0.60 0.78
N ILE A 118 -15.44 0.82 1.74
CA ILE A 118 -14.00 0.97 1.50
C ILE A 118 -13.40 -0.39 1.12
N ASN A 119 -12.85 -0.49 -0.10
CA ASN A 119 -12.22 -1.70 -0.59
C ASN A 119 -10.69 -1.59 -0.54
N ILE A 120 -10.05 -2.52 0.17
CA ILE A 120 -8.60 -2.51 0.42
C ILE A 120 -7.97 -3.78 -0.14
N TYR A 121 -7.06 -3.60 -1.08
CA TYR A 121 -6.32 -4.67 -1.77
C TYR A 121 -4.81 -4.45 -1.64
N PRO A 122 -3.99 -5.52 -1.75
CA PRO A 122 -2.55 -5.37 -1.89
C PRO A 122 -2.20 -4.54 -3.15
N LEU A 123 -0.94 -4.09 -3.23
CA LEU A 123 -0.46 -3.44 -4.45
C LEU A 123 -0.67 -4.37 -5.68
N PRO A 124 -1.24 -3.85 -6.79
CA PRO A 124 -1.53 -4.67 -7.97
C PRO A 124 -0.28 -5.26 -8.60
N HIS A 125 -0.45 -6.43 -9.23
CA HIS A 125 0.60 -7.12 -9.97
C HIS A 125 1.88 -7.42 -9.16
N MET A 126 1.75 -7.56 -7.85
CA MET A 126 2.83 -8.05 -7.02
C MET A 126 2.44 -9.41 -6.45
N ARG A 127 3.43 -10.30 -6.28
CA ARG A 127 3.19 -11.55 -5.56
C ARG A 127 2.79 -11.22 -4.13
N VAL A 128 1.57 -11.60 -3.74
CA VAL A 128 1.13 -11.48 -2.35
C VAL A 128 1.86 -12.53 -1.51
N LEU A 129 2.34 -12.14 -0.34
CA LEU A 129 2.94 -13.04 0.65
C LEU A 129 1.91 -13.44 1.71
N LYS A 130 1.13 -12.46 2.21
CA LYS A 130 0.03 -12.67 3.15
C LYS A 130 -0.83 -11.41 3.21
N ASP A 131 -2.15 -11.54 3.15
CA ASP A 131 -3.10 -10.42 3.23
C ASP A 131 -2.67 -9.23 2.33
N LEU A 132 -2.36 -8.07 2.93
CA LEU A 132 -1.97 -6.85 2.21
C LEU A 132 -0.44 -6.71 2.02
N VAL A 133 0.33 -7.75 2.35
CA VAL A 133 1.79 -7.77 2.26
C VAL A 133 2.21 -8.41 0.94
N VAL A 134 2.89 -7.63 0.10
CA VAL A 134 3.43 -8.09 -1.20
C VAL A 134 4.96 -8.30 -1.15
N ASP A 135 5.48 -9.06 -2.10
CA ASP A 135 6.92 -9.21 -2.33
C ASP A 135 7.47 -8.06 -3.19
N LEU A 136 8.30 -7.19 -2.60
CA LEU A 136 8.92 -6.05 -3.29
C LEU A 136 10.37 -6.35 -3.75
N LYS A 137 10.85 -7.59 -3.60
CA LYS A 137 12.26 -7.95 -3.85
C LYS A 137 12.72 -7.54 -5.25
N LYS A 138 11.95 -7.88 -6.29
CA LYS A 138 12.27 -7.57 -7.68
C LYS A 138 12.35 -6.06 -7.95
N ALA A 139 11.40 -5.29 -7.42
CA ALA A 139 11.39 -3.84 -7.57
C ALA A 139 12.64 -3.18 -6.94
N PHE A 140 13.08 -3.68 -5.78
CA PHE A 140 14.33 -3.24 -5.16
C PHE A 140 15.59 -3.72 -5.91
N GLU A 141 15.57 -4.92 -6.51
CA GLU A 141 16.65 -5.40 -7.37
C GLU A 141 16.81 -4.53 -8.62
N GLN A 142 15.70 -4.14 -9.25
CA GLN A 142 15.69 -3.17 -10.34
C GLN A 142 16.22 -1.80 -9.91
N PHE A 143 15.78 -1.28 -8.76
CA PHE A 143 16.33 -0.03 -8.21
C PHE A 143 17.85 -0.13 -7.96
N LYS A 144 18.35 -1.26 -7.46
CA LYS A 144 19.79 -1.47 -7.28
C LYS A 144 20.54 -1.48 -8.62
N SER A 145 19.90 -1.95 -9.69
CA SER A 145 20.53 -2.10 -11.02
C SER A 145 20.96 -0.76 -11.65
N ILE A 146 20.25 0.33 -11.34
CA ILE A 146 20.59 1.68 -11.83
C ILE A 146 21.75 2.34 -11.06
N LYS A 147 22.31 1.64 -10.06
CA LYS A 147 23.44 2.10 -9.23
C LYS A 147 23.15 3.46 -8.57
N PRO A 148 22.14 3.56 -7.67
CA PRO A 148 21.63 4.82 -7.14
C PRO A 148 22.55 5.41 -6.05
N TRP A 149 23.80 5.68 -6.41
CA TRP A 149 24.81 6.32 -5.58
C TRP A 149 25.65 7.28 -6.41
N LEU A 150 26.27 8.25 -5.74
CA LEU A 150 27.09 9.25 -6.42
C LEU A 150 28.34 8.59 -7.02
N ASN A 151 28.49 8.65 -8.34
CA ASN A 151 29.69 8.18 -9.04
C ASN A 151 30.66 9.35 -9.28
N LYS A 152 31.73 9.41 -8.48
CA LYS A 152 32.78 10.44 -8.60
C LYS A 152 33.86 9.99 -9.60
N LYS A 153 34.23 10.87 -10.54
CA LYS A 153 35.37 10.64 -11.47
C LYS A 153 36.74 10.91 -10.82
N SER A 154 36.79 11.66 -9.73
CA SER A 154 38.03 12.11 -9.08
C SER A 154 38.07 11.66 -7.62
N PRO A 155 39.26 11.37 -7.07
CA PRO A 155 39.39 10.91 -5.68
C PRO A 155 38.89 11.96 -4.68
N ASN A 156 38.50 11.48 -3.50
CA ASN A 156 37.91 12.27 -2.43
C ASN A 156 38.80 13.48 -2.08
N ASN A 157 38.26 14.66 -2.30
CA ASN A 157 38.66 15.87 -1.62
C ASN A 157 38.32 15.77 -0.12
N GLU A 158 39.18 16.29 0.77
CA GLU A 158 38.92 16.37 2.22
C GLU A 158 37.79 17.36 2.60
N ARG A 159 37.02 17.82 1.60
CA ARG A 159 35.97 18.85 1.74
C ARG A 159 34.73 18.46 0.93
N GLU A 160 33.62 19.14 1.21
CA GLU A 160 32.36 18.97 0.49
C GLU A 160 32.49 19.28 -1.01
N ASN A 161 31.61 18.69 -1.83
CA ASN A 161 31.49 19.07 -3.23
C ASN A 161 30.77 20.42 -3.33
N ILE A 162 31.29 21.34 -4.15
CA ILE A 162 30.60 22.59 -4.45
C ILE A 162 29.45 22.30 -5.42
N GLN A 163 28.24 22.71 -5.07
CA GLN A 163 27.04 22.65 -5.91
C GLN A 163 26.32 24.00 -5.82
N SER A 164 25.92 24.58 -6.96
CA SER A 164 25.10 25.81 -6.95
C SER A 164 23.65 25.49 -6.61
N VAL A 165 22.88 26.52 -6.21
CA VAL A 165 21.44 26.37 -5.95
C VAL A 165 20.72 25.89 -7.21
N GLU A 166 21.04 26.47 -8.37
CA GLU A 166 20.42 26.11 -9.66
C GLU A 166 20.70 24.66 -10.07
N ASP A 167 21.85 24.10 -9.68
CA ASP A 167 22.16 22.69 -9.93
C ASP A 167 21.48 21.75 -8.94
N ARG A 168 21.27 22.19 -7.68
CA ARG A 168 20.55 21.42 -6.67
C ARG A 168 19.05 21.34 -6.99
N ASP A 169 18.45 22.43 -7.48
CA ASP A 169 17.03 22.53 -7.80
C ASP A 169 16.61 21.52 -8.90
N LYS A 170 17.55 21.11 -9.76
CA LYS A 170 17.32 20.07 -10.80
C LYS A 170 16.94 18.70 -10.23
N LEU A 171 17.16 18.46 -8.94
CA LEU A 171 16.84 17.21 -8.26
C LEU A 171 15.44 17.22 -7.64
N ASP A 172 14.83 18.40 -7.43
CA ASP A 172 13.52 18.50 -6.82
C ASP A 172 12.43 17.88 -7.71
N GLY A 173 11.47 17.22 -7.07
CA GLY A 173 10.49 16.34 -7.69
C GLY A 173 11.00 14.92 -8.01
N LYS A 174 12.25 14.58 -7.64
CA LYS A 174 12.85 13.25 -7.85
C LYS A 174 13.37 12.63 -6.56
N TRP A 175 14.14 13.38 -5.77
CA TRP A 175 14.78 12.85 -4.56
C TRP A 175 13.78 12.54 -3.43
N GLU A 176 12.58 13.11 -3.51
CA GLU A 176 11.47 12.96 -2.57
C GLU A 176 10.80 11.58 -2.65
N CYS A 177 11.19 10.74 -3.63
CA CYS A 177 10.65 9.39 -3.77
C CYS A 177 10.90 8.56 -2.50
N VAL A 178 9.81 8.12 -1.86
CA VAL A 178 9.84 7.29 -0.63
C VAL A 178 9.89 5.79 -0.91
N MET A 179 10.16 5.41 -2.17
CA MET A 179 10.22 4.01 -2.61
C MET A 179 9.00 3.17 -2.20
N CYS A 180 7.80 3.75 -2.30
CA CYS A 180 6.54 3.06 -2.01
C CYS A 180 6.06 2.13 -3.14
N PHE A 181 6.59 2.34 -4.36
CA PHE A 181 6.25 1.61 -5.59
C PHE A 181 4.77 1.68 -6.03
N SER A 182 3.97 2.60 -5.48
CA SER A 182 2.59 2.83 -5.93
C SER A 182 2.51 3.16 -7.42
N CYS A 183 3.49 3.92 -7.96
CA CYS A 183 3.57 4.27 -9.37
C CYS A 183 3.91 3.08 -10.28
N SER A 184 4.85 2.22 -9.89
CA SER A 184 5.18 1.03 -10.68
C SER A 184 4.02 0.05 -10.72
N THR A 185 3.39 -0.16 -9.57
CA THR A 185 2.26 -1.07 -9.42
C THR A 185 0.93 -0.49 -9.89
N SER A 186 0.89 0.76 -10.35
CA SER A 186 -0.26 1.33 -11.08
C SER A 186 -0.07 1.32 -12.59
N CYS A 187 1.14 1.01 -13.09
CA CYS A 187 1.48 1.06 -14.50
C CYS A 187 1.19 -0.27 -15.19
N PRO A 188 0.24 -0.33 -16.16
CA PRO A 188 -0.04 -1.57 -16.87
C PRO A 188 1.16 -2.11 -17.66
N SER A 189 2.05 -1.23 -18.16
CA SER A 189 3.27 -1.70 -18.83
C SER A 189 4.19 -2.47 -17.89
N TYR A 190 4.23 -2.08 -16.61
CA TYR A 190 4.97 -2.80 -15.59
C TYR A 190 4.30 -4.12 -15.25
N TRP A 191 2.96 -4.15 -15.19
CA TRP A 191 2.22 -5.39 -15.02
C TRP A 191 2.60 -6.42 -16.10
N TRP A 192 2.53 -6.04 -17.37
CA TRP A 192 2.76 -7.00 -18.43
C TRP A 192 4.22 -7.41 -18.62
N ASN A 193 5.17 -6.53 -18.30
CA ASN A 193 6.57 -6.71 -18.66
C ASN A 193 7.55 -6.36 -17.53
N GLU A 194 7.21 -6.64 -16.27
CA GLU A 194 8.06 -6.32 -15.11
C GLU A 194 9.46 -6.94 -15.17
N ASP A 195 9.70 -8.00 -15.95
CA ASP A 195 11.04 -8.57 -16.15
C ASP A 195 11.96 -7.68 -17.00
N GLU A 196 11.40 -6.87 -17.90
CA GLU A 196 12.17 -6.04 -18.85
C GLU A 196 12.00 -4.54 -18.59
N TYR A 197 10.80 -4.10 -18.21
CA TYR A 197 10.50 -2.71 -17.92
C TYR A 197 10.76 -2.40 -16.45
N LEU A 198 11.72 -1.49 -16.19
CA LEU A 198 12.15 -1.11 -14.84
C LEU A 198 11.06 -0.41 -14.00
N GLY A 199 10.07 0.19 -14.66
CA GLY A 199 8.98 0.90 -13.99
C GLY A 199 9.31 2.34 -13.58
N PRO A 200 8.27 3.17 -13.39
CA PRO A 200 8.40 4.61 -13.11
C PRO A 200 9.08 4.96 -11.78
N ALA A 201 9.12 4.06 -10.80
CA ALA A 201 9.88 4.33 -9.57
C ALA A 201 11.40 4.28 -9.79
N VAL A 202 11.84 3.53 -10.81
CA VAL A 202 13.26 3.27 -11.07
C VAL A 202 13.80 4.18 -12.18
N LEU A 203 12.97 4.59 -13.14
CA LEU A 203 13.31 5.47 -14.26
C LEU A 203 13.25 6.97 -13.88
#